data_AF-A0A8J6RSH3-F1
#
_entry.id   AF-A0A8J6RSH3-F1
#
_cell.length_a   1.000
_cell.length_b   1.000
_cell.length_c   1.000
_cell.angle_alpha   90.00
_cell.angle_beta   90.00
_cell.angle_gamma   90.00
#
_symmetry.space_group_name_H-M   'P 1'
#
loop_
_entity.id
_entity.type
_entity.pdbx_description
1 polymer ?
#
loop_
_entity_poly.entity_id
_entity_poly.type
_entity_poly.pdbx_seq_one_letter_code
_entity_poly.pdbx_strand_id
1 'polypeptide(L)'
;MTLPPAWAAALFMPATVGLLYQAVQPHPWPYRLLALSLLLMSLEQAHMARVDLRHSEIVSQRSRDPRLGHFSRVVVLAIAGQVAGFSIAALGHLGWGMGLILVSLLGFNLAATIRLEPASPKPIQSADWRSRLDVLGLDAIALVLAILWIAQRAQGWVAGGLFAITVLYGSSKLVAYVTTALRSGSAVHVAHTAQEHPQTSQQN
;
A
#
# COMPACT_ATOMS: atom_id res chain seq x y z
N MET A 1 17.74 7.67 -12.24
CA MET A 1 18.00 7.67 -10.79
C MET A 1 17.09 6.64 -10.15
N THR A 2 17.63 5.56 -9.60
CA THR A 2 16.83 4.52 -8.94
C THR A 2 16.66 4.90 -7.47
N LEU A 3 15.44 5.26 -7.07
CA LEU A 3 15.08 5.43 -5.66
C LEU A 3 15.19 4.08 -4.95
N PRO A 4 16.02 3.91 -3.92
CA PRO A 4 16.10 2.64 -3.22
C PRO A 4 14.77 2.36 -2.49
N PRO A 5 14.31 1.10 -2.42
CA PRO A 5 13.02 0.76 -1.83
C PRO A 5 12.83 1.27 -0.39
N ALA A 6 13.88 1.23 0.44
CA ALA A 6 13.83 1.71 1.82
C ALA A 6 13.65 3.23 1.91
N TRP A 7 14.30 3.97 1.01
CA TRP A 7 14.20 5.43 0.97
C TRP A 7 12.82 5.89 0.52
N ALA A 8 12.19 5.17 -0.43
CA ALA A 8 10.83 5.48 -0.85
C ALA A 8 9.84 5.40 0.33
N ALA A 9 9.95 4.38 1.19
CA ALA A 9 9.12 4.30 2.39
C ALA A 9 9.43 5.44 3.39
N ALA A 10 10.70 5.80 3.56
CA ALA A 10 11.11 6.87 4.47
C ALA A 10 10.56 8.24 4.08
N LEU A 11 10.32 8.50 2.79
CA LEU A 11 9.74 9.77 2.29
C LEU A 11 8.33 10.05 2.84
N PHE A 12 7.59 9.02 3.25
CA PHE A 12 6.26 9.19 3.84
C PHE A 12 6.30 9.58 5.33
N MET A 13 7.44 9.44 6.01
CA MET A 13 7.55 9.64 7.46
C MET A 13 7.21 11.07 7.91
N PRO A 14 7.72 12.14 7.27
CA PRO A 14 7.37 13.51 7.67
C PRO A 14 5.86 13.78 7.57
N ALA A 15 5.23 13.32 6.49
CA ALA A 15 3.80 13.46 6.31
C ALA A 15 3.00 12.63 7.32
N THR A 16 3.47 11.42 7.63
CA THR A 16 2.87 10.56 8.67
C THR A 16 2.87 11.25 10.03
N VAL A 17 4.01 11.85 10.43
CA VAL A 17 4.09 12.63 11.69
C VAL A 17 3.17 13.85 11.64
N GLY A 18 3.12 14.59 10.53
CA GLY A 18 2.24 15.75 10.39
C GLY A 18 0.75 15.39 10.43
N LEU A 19 0.36 14.24 9.88
CA LEU A 19 -1.02 13.73 9.97
C LEU A 19 -1.37 13.29 11.39
N LEU A 20 -0.44 12.66 12.11
CA LEU A 20 -0.62 12.35 13.52
C LEU A 20 -0.81 13.63 14.34
N TYR A 21 0.03 14.64 14.10
CA TYR A 21 -0.10 15.96 14.74
C TYR A 21 -1.51 16.54 14.50
N GLN A 22 -1.99 16.54 13.26
CA GLN A 22 -3.33 17.04 12.95
C GLN A 22 -4.47 16.25 13.58
N ALA A 23 -4.31 14.93 13.74
CA ALA A 23 -5.29 14.07 14.38
C ALA A 23 -5.46 14.36 15.88
N VAL A 24 -4.41 14.86 16.55
CA VAL A 24 -4.44 15.19 17.99
C VAL A 24 -4.79 16.66 18.27
N GLN A 25 -4.75 17.53 17.25
CA GLN A 25 -5.17 18.92 17.38
C GLN A 25 -6.69 19.04 17.68
N PRO A 26 -7.13 20.15 18.31
CA PRO A 26 -8.53 20.38 18.68
C PRO A 26 -9.41 20.78 17.48
N HIS A 27 -9.33 20.03 16.38
CA HIS A 27 -10.21 20.16 15.23
C HIS A 27 -11.53 19.40 15.43
N PRO A 28 -12.59 19.72 14.67
CA PRO A 28 -13.81 18.94 14.63
C PRO A 28 -13.55 17.45 14.32
N TRP A 29 -14.38 16.56 14.86
CA TRP A 29 -14.22 15.10 14.70
C TRP A 29 -14.07 14.62 13.25
N PRO A 30 -14.86 15.11 12.27
CA PRO A 30 -14.68 14.69 10.87
C PRO A 30 -13.26 14.96 10.35
N TYR A 31 -12.67 16.09 10.74
CA TYR A 31 -11.32 16.45 10.35
C TYR A 31 -10.29 15.49 10.95
N ARG A 32 -10.42 15.20 12.25
CA ARG A 32 -9.52 14.28 12.96
C ARG A 32 -9.63 12.85 12.44
N LEU A 33 -10.84 12.39 12.15
CA LEU A 33 -11.08 11.07 11.55
C LEU A 33 -10.47 10.97 10.15
N LEU A 34 -10.59 12.01 9.33
CA LEU A 34 -9.94 12.02 8.02
C LEU A 34 -8.41 12.02 8.15
N ALA A 35 -7.85 12.83 9.06
CA ALA A 35 -6.42 12.83 9.34
C ALA A 35 -5.92 11.44 9.80
N LEU A 36 -6.66 10.75 10.68
CA LEU A 36 -6.36 9.37 11.09
C LEU A 36 -6.46 8.38 9.93
N SER A 37 -7.44 8.54 9.05
CA SER A 37 -7.57 7.69 7.86
C SER A 37 -6.35 7.85 6.95
N LEU A 38 -5.96 9.09 6.65
CA LEU A 38 -4.78 9.38 5.84
C LEU A 38 -3.48 8.95 6.53
N LEU A 39 -3.40 9.04 7.86
CA LEU A 39 -2.27 8.53 8.64
C LEU A 39 -2.10 7.01 8.46
N LEU A 40 -3.18 6.25 8.59
CA LEU A 40 -3.14 4.80 8.40
C LEU A 40 -2.82 4.46 6.93
N MET A 41 -3.40 5.21 6.00
CA MET A 41 -3.14 5.04 4.57
C MET A 41 -1.67 5.36 4.23
N SER A 42 -1.03 6.36 4.86
CA SER A 42 0.36 6.72 4.54
C SER A 42 1.34 5.61 4.91
N LEU A 43 1.11 4.90 6.01
CA LEU A 43 1.90 3.73 6.41
C LEU A 43 1.76 2.59 5.40
N GLU A 44 0.53 2.39 4.92
CA GLU A 44 0.21 1.35 3.94
C GLU A 44 0.84 1.65 2.58
N GLN A 45 0.74 2.90 2.11
CA GLN A 45 1.34 3.34 0.86
C GLN A 45 2.88 3.34 0.92
N ALA A 46 3.48 3.68 2.06
CA ALA A 46 4.92 3.54 2.26
C ALA A 46 5.38 2.08 2.11
N HIS A 47 4.61 1.13 2.65
CA HIS A 47 4.87 -0.28 2.48
C HIS A 47 4.72 -0.73 1.01
N MET A 48 3.64 -0.33 0.34
CA MET A 48 3.40 -0.64 -1.07
C MET A 48 4.52 -0.09 -1.97
N ALA A 49 4.89 1.18 -1.80
CA ALA A 49 5.97 1.83 -2.54
C ALA A 49 7.30 1.05 -2.46
N ARG A 50 7.64 0.56 -1.25
CA ARG A 50 8.82 -0.29 -1.04
C ARG A 50 8.71 -1.62 -1.79
N VAL A 51 7.55 -2.27 -1.72
CA VAL A 51 7.33 -3.57 -2.39
C VAL A 51 7.37 -3.42 -3.90
N ASP A 52 6.73 -2.40 -4.47
CA ASP A 52 6.68 -2.16 -5.92
C ASP A 52 8.08 -1.86 -6.49
N LEU A 53 8.87 -1.04 -5.81
CA LEU A 53 10.25 -0.77 -6.22
C LEU A 53 11.13 -2.01 -6.10
N ARG A 54 10.99 -2.79 -5.01
CA ARG A 54 11.74 -4.05 -4.84
C ARG A 54 11.39 -5.07 -5.93
N HIS A 55 10.12 -5.20 -6.28
CA HIS A 55 9.69 -6.08 -7.37
C HIS A 55 10.23 -5.60 -8.72
N SER A 56 10.18 -4.30 -8.99
CA SER A 56 10.79 -3.72 -10.20
C SER A 56 12.29 -4.00 -10.26
N GLU A 57 13.00 -3.88 -9.14
CA GLU A 57 14.44 -4.15 -9.06
C GLU A 57 14.74 -5.63 -9.35
N ILE A 58 14.07 -6.56 -8.65
CA ILE A 58 14.27 -8.01 -8.83
C ILE A 58 13.98 -8.43 -10.28
N VAL A 59 12.88 -7.96 -10.87
CA VAL A 59 12.53 -8.34 -12.25
C VAL A 59 13.48 -7.69 -13.26
N SER A 60 13.98 -6.47 -13.00
CA SER A 60 14.96 -5.81 -13.88
C SER A 60 16.31 -6.52 -13.92
N GLN A 61 16.71 -7.17 -12.83
CA GLN A 61 17.92 -7.99 -12.80
C GLN A 61 17.76 -9.28 -13.62
N ARG A 62 16.52 -9.78 -13.76
CA ARG A 62 16.21 -11.04 -14.45
C ARG A 62 15.81 -10.86 -15.92
N SER A 63 15.33 -9.68 -16.31
CA SER A 63 14.80 -9.40 -17.64
C SER A 63 15.12 -7.97 -18.10
N ARG A 64 15.57 -7.82 -19.35
CA ARG A 64 15.82 -6.52 -20.00
C ARG A 64 14.64 -6.01 -20.83
N ASP A 65 13.41 -6.39 -20.50
CA ASP A 65 12.22 -5.97 -21.25
C ASP A 65 12.03 -4.43 -21.17
N PRO A 66 11.93 -3.72 -22.31
CA PRO A 66 11.76 -2.26 -22.35
C PRO A 66 10.48 -1.77 -21.63
N ARG A 67 9.46 -2.63 -21.46
CA ARG A 67 8.24 -2.31 -20.72
C ARG A 67 8.51 -2.03 -19.23
N LEU A 68 9.60 -2.58 -18.67
CA LEU A 68 10.00 -2.29 -17.29
C LEU A 68 10.39 -0.82 -17.09
N GLY A 69 11.01 -0.19 -18.09
CA GLY A 69 11.40 1.22 -18.01
C GLY A 69 10.17 2.13 -17.88
N HIS A 70 9.15 1.87 -18.71
CA HIS A 70 7.88 2.58 -18.61
C HIS A 70 7.18 2.34 -17.26
N PHE A 71 7.09 1.07 -16.82
CA PHE A 71 6.48 0.73 -15.54
C PHE A 71 7.18 1.39 -14.36
N SER A 72 8.51 1.31 -14.29
CA SER A 72 9.31 1.93 -13.24
C SER A 72 9.08 3.45 -13.17
N ARG A 73 8.99 4.12 -14.34
CA ARG A 73 8.66 5.55 -14.40
C ARG A 73 7.26 5.84 -13.85
N VAL A 74 6.27 5.02 -14.20
CA VAL A 74 4.88 5.16 -13.71
C VAL A 74 4.82 4.94 -12.19
N VAL A 75 5.52 3.92 -11.66
CA VAL A 75 5.64 3.68 -10.20
C VAL A 75 6.24 4.89 -9.49
N VAL A 76 7.38 5.40 -9.97
CA VAL A 76 8.05 6.54 -9.33
C VAL A 76 7.18 7.80 -9.36
N LEU A 77 6.47 8.07 -10.47
CA LEU A 77 5.54 9.19 -10.57
C LEU A 77 4.37 9.04 -9.59
N ALA A 78 3.82 7.83 -9.46
CA ALA A 78 2.74 7.55 -8.52
C ALA A 78 3.21 7.78 -7.06
N ILE A 79 4.37 7.25 -6.69
CA ILE A 79 4.97 7.46 -5.36
C ILE A 79 5.20 8.96 -5.10
N ALA A 80 5.76 9.69 -6.07
CA ALA A 80 6.00 11.12 -5.93
C ALA A 80 4.69 11.91 -5.71
N GLY A 81 3.65 11.58 -6.48
CA GLY A 81 2.31 12.18 -6.33
C GLY A 81 1.67 11.86 -4.98
N GLN A 82 1.80 10.63 -4.50
CA GLN A 82 1.32 10.25 -3.17
C GLN A 82 2.07 10.97 -2.05
N VAL A 83 3.41 11.02 -2.10
CA VAL A 83 4.23 11.76 -1.11
C VAL A 83 3.84 13.23 -1.08
N ALA A 84 3.65 13.85 -2.26
CA ALA A 84 3.17 15.22 -2.36
C ALA A 84 1.77 15.38 -1.75
N GLY A 85 0.84 14.47 -2.05
CA GLY A 85 -0.51 14.49 -1.53
C GLY A 85 -0.58 14.31 -0.02
N PHE A 86 0.17 13.37 0.55
CA PHE A 86 0.28 13.21 2.00
C PHE A 86 0.93 14.43 2.65
N SER A 87 1.93 15.05 2.01
CA SER A 87 2.56 16.27 2.52
C SER A 87 1.60 17.46 2.54
N ILE A 88 0.82 17.66 1.47
CA ILE A 88 -0.23 18.68 1.41
C ILE A 88 -1.29 18.42 2.48
N ALA A 89 -1.71 17.16 2.65
CA ALA A 89 -2.63 16.79 3.71
C ALA A 89 -2.03 17.14 5.08
N ALA A 90 -0.77 16.79 5.34
CA ALA A 90 -0.03 17.05 6.58
C ALA A 90 0.17 18.55 6.89
N LEU A 91 0.07 19.43 5.88
CA LEU A 91 0.09 20.89 6.05
C LEU A 91 -1.28 21.50 6.40
N GLY A 92 -2.35 20.69 6.49
CA GLY A 92 -3.69 21.13 6.87
C GLY A 92 -4.72 21.07 5.74
N HIS A 93 -4.29 20.72 4.53
CA HIS A 93 -5.17 20.65 3.36
C HIS A 93 -5.61 19.21 3.08
N LEU A 94 -6.25 18.55 4.06
CA LEU A 94 -6.58 17.11 4.00
C LEU A 94 -7.32 16.70 2.72
N GLY A 95 -8.30 17.49 2.28
CA GLY A 95 -9.09 17.20 1.07
C GLY A 95 -8.26 17.22 -0.20
N TRP A 96 -7.48 18.27 -0.41
CA TRP A 96 -6.61 18.41 -1.58
C TRP A 96 -5.49 17.38 -1.59
N GLY A 97 -4.91 17.10 -0.42
CA GLY A 97 -3.91 16.04 -0.28
C GLY A 97 -4.48 14.66 -0.62
N MET A 98 -5.66 14.33 -0.08
CA MET A 98 -6.39 13.12 -0.42
C MET A 98 -6.70 13.03 -1.92
N GLY A 99 -7.20 14.11 -2.52
CA GLY A 99 -7.47 14.17 -3.95
C GLY A 99 -6.23 13.85 -4.78
N LEU A 100 -5.08 14.43 -4.42
CA LEU A 100 -3.82 14.18 -5.12
C LEU A 100 -3.32 12.73 -4.96
N ILE A 101 -3.47 12.13 -3.77
CA ILE A 101 -3.16 10.71 -3.53
C ILE A 101 -4.01 9.82 -4.45
N LEU A 102 -5.32 10.07 -4.50
CA LEU A 102 -6.26 9.26 -5.27
C LEU A 102 -6.07 9.42 -6.77
N VAL A 103 -5.78 10.63 -7.26
CA VAL A 103 -5.41 10.85 -8.67
C VAL A 103 -4.12 10.10 -9.02
N SER A 104 -3.15 10.06 -8.10
CA SER A 104 -1.91 9.31 -8.30
C SER A 104 -2.14 7.80 -8.36
N LEU A 105 -3.01 7.25 -7.50
CA LEU A 105 -3.42 5.84 -7.52
C LEU A 105 -4.18 5.48 -8.80
N LEU A 106 -5.14 6.30 -9.18
CA LEU A 106 -5.91 6.10 -10.41
C LEU A 106 -5.01 6.18 -11.65
N GLY A 107 -4.12 7.18 -11.69
CA GLY A 107 -3.12 7.33 -12.75
C GLY A 107 -2.19 6.13 -12.84
N PHE A 108 -1.73 5.60 -11.70
CA PHE A 108 -0.96 4.36 -11.66
C PHE A 108 -1.74 3.18 -12.23
N ASN A 109 -2.98 2.96 -11.76
CA ASN A 109 -3.79 1.83 -12.20
C ASN A 109 -4.16 1.90 -13.69
N LEU A 110 -4.27 3.09 -14.27
CA LEU A 110 -4.49 3.31 -15.70
C LEU A 110 -3.20 3.15 -16.53
N ALA A 111 -2.06 3.66 -16.05
CA ALA A 111 -0.82 3.69 -16.81
C ALA A 111 0.05 2.42 -16.64
N ALA A 112 -0.16 1.63 -15.59
CA ALA A 112 0.57 0.39 -15.33
C ALA A 112 0.05 -0.77 -16.20
N THR A 113 0.55 -0.83 -17.44
CA THR A 113 0.20 -1.83 -18.46
C THR A 113 0.76 -3.24 -18.19
N ILE A 114 1.62 -3.39 -17.18
CA ILE A 114 2.21 -4.68 -16.79
C ILE A 114 2.01 -4.95 -15.30
N ARG A 115 1.96 -6.24 -14.94
CA ARG A 115 2.08 -6.74 -13.56
C ARG A 115 3.39 -7.49 -13.41
N LEU A 116 4.05 -7.26 -12.28
CA LEU A 116 5.29 -7.94 -11.91
C LEU A 116 4.99 -9.03 -10.88
N GLU A 117 5.37 -10.26 -11.21
CA GLU A 117 5.26 -11.41 -10.31
C GLU A 117 6.63 -12.08 -10.16
N PRO A 118 7.45 -11.63 -9.20
CA PRO A 118 8.85 -12.05 -9.11
C PRO A 118 9.03 -13.57 -8.92
N ALA A 119 8.06 -14.22 -8.27
CA ALA A 119 8.06 -15.66 -8.00
C ALA A 119 7.54 -16.51 -9.17
N SER A 120 6.97 -15.91 -10.21
CA SER A 120 6.41 -16.62 -11.36
C SER A 120 7.48 -16.97 -12.39
N PRO A 121 7.39 -18.13 -13.10
CA PRO A 121 8.27 -18.44 -14.22
C PRO A 121 8.16 -17.44 -15.37
N LYS A 122 7.03 -16.73 -15.48
CA LYS A 122 6.86 -15.56 -16.37
C LYS A 122 6.68 -14.29 -15.50
N PRO A 123 7.77 -13.61 -15.13
CA PRO A 123 7.72 -12.52 -14.15
C PRO A 123 7.07 -11.23 -14.66
N ILE A 124 6.83 -11.12 -15.97
CA ILE A 124 6.15 -9.99 -16.61
C ILE A 124 4.86 -10.51 -17.24
N GLN A 125 3.73 -10.04 -16.73
CA GLN A 125 2.41 -10.33 -17.29
C GLN A 125 1.77 -9.05 -17.79
N SER A 126 1.05 -9.12 -18.90
CA SER A 126 0.21 -8.01 -19.37
C SER A 126 -0.93 -7.79 -18.38
N ALA A 127 -1.07 -6.58 -17.87
CA ALA A 127 -2.21 -6.21 -17.04
C ALA A 127 -3.26 -5.57 -17.95
N ASP A 128 -4.36 -6.27 -18.21
CA ASP A 128 -5.50 -5.68 -18.90
C ASP A 128 -6.28 -4.78 -17.94
N TRP A 129 -6.70 -3.59 -18.39
CA TRP A 129 -7.45 -2.64 -17.56
C TRP A 129 -8.76 -3.23 -17.06
N ARG A 130 -9.34 -4.18 -17.82
CA ARG A 130 -10.54 -4.92 -17.45
C ARG A 130 -10.35 -5.74 -16.18
N SER A 131 -9.15 -6.29 -15.94
CA SER A 131 -8.87 -7.04 -14.72
C SER A 131 -8.65 -6.14 -13.49
N ARG A 132 -8.72 -4.82 -13.67
CA ARG A 132 -8.54 -3.82 -12.60
C ARG A 132 -9.82 -3.02 -12.33
N LEU A 133 -10.94 -3.35 -12.99
CA LEU A 133 -12.20 -2.61 -12.87
C LEU A 133 -12.68 -2.47 -11.43
N ASP A 134 -12.54 -3.51 -10.62
CA ASP A 134 -12.94 -3.47 -9.20
C ASP A 134 -12.12 -2.43 -8.43
N VAL A 135 -10.80 -2.40 -8.65
CA VAL A 135 -9.89 -1.44 -8.01
C VAL A 135 -10.15 -0.03 -8.53
N LEU A 136 -10.34 0.12 -9.85
CA LEU A 136 -10.64 1.40 -10.49
C LEU A 136 -11.97 1.98 -10.00
N GLY A 137 -12.98 1.13 -9.79
CA GLY A 137 -14.27 1.52 -9.24
C GLY A 137 -14.13 2.05 -7.82
N LEU A 138 -13.35 1.38 -6.98
CA LEU A 138 -13.06 1.84 -5.62
C LEU A 138 -12.27 3.16 -5.60
N ASP A 139 -11.25 3.30 -6.46
CA ASP A 139 -10.49 4.55 -6.59
C ASP A 139 -11.39 5.71 -7.06
N ALA A 140 -12.30 5.45 -7.99
CA ALA A 140 -13.26 6.45 -8.47
C ALA A 140 -14.26 6.86 -7.37
N ILE A 141 -14.78 5.90 -6.59
CA ILE A 141 -15.65 6.19 -5.44
C ILE A 141 -14.91 7.03 -4.41
N ALA A 142 -13.67 6.65 -4.07
CA ALA A 142 -12.85 7.42 -3.14
C ALA A 142 -12.58 8.84 -3.66
N LEU A 143 -12.37 9.01 -4.97
CA LEU A 143 -12.18 10.33 -5.58
C LEU A 143 -13.45 11.19 -5.49
N VAL A 144 -14.63 10.60 -5.69
CA VAL A 144 -15.91 11.29 -5.47
C VAL A 144 -16.04 11.74 -4.01
N LEU A 145 -15.68 10.88 -3.05
CA LEU A 145 -15.67 11.25 -1.63
C LEU A 145 -14.69 12.41 -1.35
N ALA A 146 -13.52 12.43 -2.01
CA ALA A 146 -12.59 13.55 -1.91
C ALA A 146 -13.14 14.84 -2.48
N ILE A 147 -13.81 14.79 -3.63
CA ILE A 147 -14.48 15.96 -4.20
C ILE A 147 -15.58 16.46 -3.26
N LEU A 148 -16.37 15.57 -2.66
CA LEU A 148 -17.39 15.96 -1.67
C LEU A 148 -16.76 16.65 -0.45
N TRP A 149 -15.64 16.14 0.05
CA TRP A 149 -14.90 16.80 1.13
C TRP A 149 -14.42 18.20 0.73
N ILE A 150 -13.78 18.33 -0.43
CA ILE A 150 -13.28 19.62 -0.95
C ILE A 150 -14.44 20.60 -1.13
N ALA A 151 -15.59 20.13 -1.61
CA ALA A 151 -16.82 20.91 -1.72
C ALA A 151 -17.51 21.18 -0.37
N GLN A 152 -16.91 20.78 0.75
CA GLN A 152 -17.43 20.94 2.12
C GLN A 152 -18.82 20.28 2.32
N ARG A 153 -19.11 19.20 1.57
CA ARG A 153 -20.38 18.46 1.64
C ARG A 153 -20.20 17.12 2.33
N ALA A 154 -21.17 16.77 3.18
CA ALA A 154 -21.25 15.48 3.85
C ALA A 154 -19.95 15.04 4.56
N GLN A 155 -19.18 15.98 5.13
CA GLN A 155 -17.84 15.71 5.69
C GLN A 155 -17.83 14.61 6.74
N GLY A 156 -18.86 14.51 7.57
CA GLY A 156 -19.00 13.42 8.55
C GLY A 156 -19.08 12.05 7.90
N TRP A 157 -19.87 11.92 6.82
CA TRP A 157 -19.99 10.67 6.05
C TRP A 157 -18.70 10.33 5.31
N VAL A 158 -18.04 11.32 4.72
CA VAL A 158 -16.76 11.12 4.03
C VAL A 158 -15.69 10.63 5.01
N ALA A 159 -15.49 11.35 6.13
CA ALA A 159 -14.49 10.98 7.12
C ALA A 159 -14.81 9.64 7.79
N GLY A 160 -16.06 9.41 8.18
CA GLY A 160 -16.49 8.15 8.79
C GLY A 160 -16.34 6.96 7.83
N GLY A 161 -16.75 7.13 6.57
CA GLY A 161 -16.65 6.10 5.54
C GLY A 161 -15.20 5.75 5.20
N LEU A 162 -14.35 6.74 4.96
CA LEU A 162 -12.92 6.53 4.70
C LEU A 162 -12.23 5.88 5.90
N PHE A 163 -12.53 6.33 7.12
CA PHE A 163 -11.97 5.74 8.33
C PHE A 163 -12.36 4.27 8.48
N ALA A 164 -13.66 3.96 8.32
CA ALA A 164 -14.15 2.59 8.40
C ALA A 164 -13.49 1.69 7.35
N ILE A 165 -13.42 2.12 6.09
CA ILE A 165 -12.78 1.36 5.01
C ILE A 165 -11.29 1.13 5.32
N THR A 166 -10.59 2.17 5.78
CA THR A 166 -9.16 2.09 6.08
C THR A 166 -8.86 1.14 7.23
N VAL A 167 -9.66 1.20 8.30
CA VAL A 167 -9.55 0.30 9.47
C VAL A 167 -9.90 -1.14 9.08
N LEU A 168 -10.98 -1.36 8.33
CA LEU A 168 -11.37 -2.71 7.89
C LEU A 168 -10.31 -3.33 7.00
N TYR A 169 -9.78 -2.57 6.05
CA TYR A 169 -8.71 -3.03 5.19
C TYR A 169 -7.42 -3.32 5.97
N GLY A 170 -6.97 -2.39 6.82
CA GLY A 170 -5.78 -2.54 7.64
C GLY A 170 -5.86 -3.73 8.60
N SER A 171 -7.00 -3.90 9.27
CA SER A 171 -7.25 -5.03 10.18
C SER A 171 -7.28 -6.37 9.45
N SER A 172 -7.90 -6.45 8.27
CA SER A 172 -7.88 -7.68 7.46
C SER A 172 -6.46 -8.12 7.09
N LYS A 173 -5.59 -7.17 6.70
CA LYS A 173 -4.17 -7.43 6.43
C LYS A 173 -3.42 -7.88 7.68
N LEU A 174 -3.69 -7.24 8.82
CA LEU A 174 -3.06 -7.60 10.08
C LEU A 174 -3.42 -9.04 10.49
N VAL A 175 -4.69 -9.42 10.38
CA VAL A 175 -5.16 -10.79 10.66
C VAL A 175 -4.49 -11.79 9.71
N ALA A 176 -4.43 -11.49 8.41
CA ALA A 176 -3.74 -12.35 7.44
C ALA A 176 -2.24 -12.52 7.77
N TYR A 177 -1.58 -11.44 8.19
CA TYR A 177 -0.18 -11.48 8.59
C TYR A 177 0.04 -12.35 9.85
N VAL A 178 -0.74 -12.11 10.90
CA VAL A 178 -0.65 -12.85 12.17
C VAL A 178 -0.97 -14.33 11.97
N THR A 179 -2.02 -14.66 11.23
CA THR A 179 -2.38 -16.05 10.94
C THR A 179 -1.31 -16.79 10.14
N THR A 180 -0.66 -16.12 9.19
CA THR A 180 0.46 -16.69 8.43
C THR A 180 1.68 -16.90 9.33
N ALA A 181 2.02 -15.94 10.18
CA ALA A 181 3.14 -16.05 11.12
C ALA A 181 2.95 -17.21 12.10
N LEU A 182 1.72 -17.38 12.63
CA LEU A 182 1.38 -18.47 13.54
C LEU A 182 1.45 -19.86 12.86
N ARG A 183 1.03 -19.97 11.59
CA ARG A 183 1.15 -21.21 10.80
C ARG A 183 2.62 -21.56 10.54
N SER A 184 3.44 -20.59 10.17
CA SER A 184 4.88 -20.80 9.93
C SER A 184 5.64 -21.21 11.21
N GLY A 185 5.27 -20.65 12.37
CA GLY A 185 5.82 -21.06 13.66
C GLY A 185 5.45 -22.50 14.05
N SER A 186 4.23 -22.94 13.72
CA SER A 186 3.78 -24.31 13.99
C SER A 186 4.49 -25.35 13.11
N ALA A 187 4.80 -25.03 11.85
CA ALA A 187 5.50 -25.94 10.94
C ALA A 187 6.96 -26.23 11.37
N VAL A 188 7.64 -25.25 11.97
CA VAL A 188 9.01 -25.41 12.50
C VAL A 188 9.01 -26.28 13.77
N HIS A 189 7.96 -26.19 14.60
CA HIS A 189 7.87 -26.99 15.83
C HIS A 189 7.62 -28.48 15.56
N VAL A 190 6.83 -28.82 14.52
CA VAL A 190 6.58 -30.21 14.13
C VAL A 190 7.80 -30.87 13.49
N ALA A 191 8.58 -30.12 12.70
CA ALA A 191 9.80 -30.64 12.06
C ALA A 191 10.88 -31.03 13.07
N HIS A 192 10.98 -30.32 14.20
CA HIS A 192 11.97 -30.64 15.23
C HIS A 192 11.58 -31.87 16.07
N THR A 193 10.30 -32.06 16.38
CA THR A 193 9.83 -33.24 17.12
C THR A 193 9.88 -34.54 16.30
N ALA A 194 9.90 -34.46 14.97
CA ALA A 194 9.97 -35.64 14.09
C ALA A 194 11.40 -36.17 13.90
N GLN A 195 12.44 -35.44 14.32
CA GLN A 195 13.85 -35.86 14.19
C GLN A 195 14.42 -36.54 15.45
N GLU A 196 13.67 -36.65 16.56
CA GLU A 196 14.15 -37.23 17.82
C GLU A 196 13.72 -38.70 18.07
N HIS A 197 13.53 -39.51 17.02
CA HIS A 197 13.48 -40.97 17.17
C HIS A 197 14.59 -41.65 16.35
N PRO A 198 15.79 -41.82 16.94
CA PRO A 198 16.72 -42.85 16.49
C PRO A 198 16.09 -44.21 16.81
N GLN A 199 15.67 -44.95 15.79
CA GLN A 199 15.48 -46.39 15.94
C GLN A 199 16.83 -47.01 16.31
N THR A 200 16.93 -47.42 17.57
CA THR A 200 18.04 -48.19 18.10
C THR A 200 18.15 -49.52 17.37
N SER A 201 19.37 -49.81 16.96
CA SER A 201 19.88 -51.07 16.43
C SER A 201 19.45 -52.27 17.26
N GLN A 202 18.96 -53.33 16.61
CA GLN A 202 19.00 -54.69 17.15
C GLN A 202 19.80 -55.61 16.21
N GLN A 203 20.87 -56.15 16.79
CA GLN A 203 21.76 -57.18 16.27
C GLN A 203 21.02 -58.52 16.07
N ASN A 204 21.32 -59.20 14.97
CA ASN A 204 22.02 -60.50 14.97
C ASN A 204 22.42 -60.89 13.55
#